data_AF-A0A2U1NXY5-F1
#
_entry.id   AF-A0A2U1NXY5-F1
#
_cell.length_a   1.000
_cell.length_b   1.000
_cell.length_c   1.000
_cell.angle_alpha   90.00
_cell.angle_beta   90.00
_cell.angle_gamma   90.00
#
_symmetry.space_group_name_H-M   'P 1'
#
loop_
_entity.id
_entity.type
_entity.pdbx_description
1 polymer ?
#
loop_
_entity_poly.entity_id
_entity_poly.type
_entity_poly.pdbx_seq_one_letter_code
_entity_poly.pdbx_strand_id
1 'polypeptide(L)'
;MGVFSIPTSRKHVRSTTMPCQSHPSADRIDKVLNKVKTWESSLSLSNPSVDIVCKGLSEITGLYECFDELVKTSLLHISSNSSNQTQKYKDLLLDISGMFLDICSNAADVLSQTKQNLRDLECDLRRNSRCSS
;
A
#
# COMPACT_ATOMS: atom_id res chain seq x y z
N MET A 1 -0.93 76.15 3.62
CA MET A 1 -2.23 75.55 3.25
C MET A 1 -1.96 74.41 2.28
N GLY A 2 -1.92 73.18 2.79
CA GLY A 2 -1.68 71.98 1.98
C GLY A 2 -2.98 71.35 1.52
N VAL A 3 -2.92 70.53 0.47
CA VAL A 3 -3.40 69.15 0.41
C VAL A 3 -2.96 68.54 -0.93
N PHE A 4 -2.03 67.58 -0.89
CA PHE A 4 -1.89 66.59 -1.96
C PHE A 4 -2.40 65.27 -1.37
N SER A 5 -3.58 64.84 -1.81
CA SER A 5 -4.16 63.57 -1.44
C SER A 5 -3.41 62.44 -2.15
N ILE A 6 -2.67 61.62 -1.40
CA ILE A 6 -2.09 60.37 -1.90
C ILE A 6 -3.17 59.29 -1.79
N PRO A 7 -3.59 58.64 -2.88
CA PRO A 7 -4.49 57.50 -2.78
C PRO A 7 -3.70 56.32 -2.23
N THR A 8 -4.04 55.88 -1.02
CA THR A 8 -3.50 54.64 -0.45
C THR A 8 -4.21 53.46 -1.12
N SER A 9 -3.64 52.98 -2.23
CA SER A 9 -3.96 51.65 -2.75
C SER A 9 -3.45 50.63 -1.73
N ARG A 10 -4.32 50.25 -0.79
CA ARG A 10 -4.13 49.09 0.07
C ARG A 10 -4.15 47.85 -0.84
N LYS A 11 -2.97 47.43 -1.30
CA LYS A 11 -2.82 46.12 -1.93
C LYS A 11 -3.08 45.06 -0.87
N HIS A 12 -4.24 44.41 -0.97
CA HIS A 12 -4.56 43.23 -0.19
C HIS A 12 -3.55 42.13 -0.55
N VAL A 13 -2.54 41.94 0.31
CA VAL A 13 -1.63 40.81 0.21
C VAL A 13 -2.46 39.55 0.51
N ARG A 14 -2.98 38.90 -0.54
CA ARG A 14 -3.51 37.54 -0.44
C ARG A 14 -2.31 36.65 -0.12
N SER A 15 -2.24 36.16 1.11
CA SER A 15 -1.35 35.06 1.46
C SER A 15 -1.69 33.89 0.53
N THR A 16 -0.79 33.59 -0.40
CA THR A 16 -0.87 32.37 -1.18
C THR A 16 -0.38 31.25 -0.26
N THR A 17 -1.31 30.44 0.25
CA THR A 17 -0.93 29.17 0.88
C THR A 17 -0.17 28.37 -0.18
N MET A 18 1.10 28.09 0.12
CA MET A 18 1.91 27.20 -0.72
C MET A 18 1.17 25.86 -0.76
N PRO A 19 0.96 25.24 -1.93
CA PRO A 19 0.39 23.91 -1.97
C PRO A 19 1.28 23.01 -1.12
N CYS A 20 0.71 22.40 -0.07
CA CYS A 20 1.42 21.41 0.73
C CYS A 20 1.74 20.25 -0.20
N GLN A 21 2.95 20.26 -0.76
CA GLN A 21 3.42 19.18 -1.60
C GLN A 21 3.61 17.97 -0.68
N SER A 22 2.84 16.91 -0.92
CA SER A 22 2.96 15.66 -0.19
C SER A 22 4.40 15.16 -0.25
N HIS A 23 4.87 14.56 0.85
CA HIS A 23 6.18 13.91 0.85
C HIS A 23 6.19 12.82 -0.23
N PRO A 24 7.27 12.66 -1.02
CA PRO A 24 7.31 11.72 -2.14
C PRO A 24 7.00 10.26 -1.73
N SER A 25 7.32 9.87 -0.50
CA SER A 25 6.96 8.54 0.03
C SER A 25 5.45 8.37 0.24
N ALA A 26 4.75 9.42 0.67
CA ALA A 26 3.30 9.38 0.87
C ALA A 26 2.56 9.24 -0.46
N ASP A 27 2.98 10.01 -1.48
CA ASP A 27 2.44 9.93 -2.84
C ASP A 27 2.65 8.53 -3.46
N ARG A 28 3.83 7.94 -3.22
CA ARG A 28 4.13 6.57 -3.67
C ARG A 28 3.21 5.54 -3.02
N ILE A 29 3.02 5.60 -1.70
CA ILE A 29 2.13 4.69 -0.96
C ILE A 29 0.69 4.82 -1.46
N ASP A 30 0.18 6.04 -1.61
CA ASP A 30 -1.19 6.29 -2.09
C ASP A 30 -1.44 5.70 -3.48
N LYS A 31 -0.47 5.85 -4.38
CA LYS A 31 -0.53 5.25 -5.73
C LYS A 31 -0.65 3.73 -5.67
N VAL A 32 0.15 3.07 -4.83
CA VAL A 32 0.11 1.61 -4.71
C VAL A 32 -1.19 1.14 -4.06
N LEU A 33 -1.65 1.81 -2.99
CA LEU A 33 -2.95 1.52 -2.37
C LEU A 33 -4.10 1.63 -3.36
N ASN A 34 -4.09 2.65 -4.22
CA ASN A 34 -5.11 2.81 -5.25
C ASN A 34 -5.12 1.65 -6.27
N LYS A 35 -3.94 1.10 -6.61
CA LYS A 35 -3.84 -0.08 -7.47
C LYS A 35 -4.38 -1.33 -6.79
N VAL A 36 -4.05 -1.56 -5.51
CA VAL A 36 -4.59 -2.67 -4.70
C VAL A 36 -6.12 -2.59 -4.64
N LYS A 37 -6.69 -1.40 -4.40
CA LYS A 37 -8.15 -1.18 -4.40
C LYS A 37 -8.81 -1.46 -5.75
N THR A 38 -8.13 -1.08 -6.84
CA THR A 38 -8.60 -1.36 -8.20
C THR A 38 -8.58 -2.86 -8.50
N TRP A 39 -7.56 -3.57 -8.01
CA TRP A 39 -7.47 -5.02 -8.11
C TRP A 39 -8.56 -5.72 -7.29
N GLU A 40 -8.81 -5.30 -6.06
CA GLU A 40 -9.89 -5.82 -5.22
C GLU A 40 -11.25 -5.72 -5.93
N SER A 41 -11.50 -4.59 -6.59
CA SER A 41 -12.71 -4.40 -7.40
C SER A 41 -12.78 -5.36 -8.59
N SER A 42 -11.63 -5.77 -9.14
CA SER A 42 -11.54 -6.73 -10.25
C SER A 42 -11.78 -8.18 -9.79
N LEU A 43 -11.49 -8.50 -8.53
CA LEU A 43 -11.75 -9.82 -7.93
C LEU A 43 -13.23 -10.09 -7.66
N SER A 44 -14.08 -9.06 -7.56
CA SER A 44 -15.53 -9.23 -7.42
C SER A 44 -16.20 -9.82 -8.67
N LEU A 45 -15.44 -10.08 -9.74
CA LEU A 45 -15.92 -10.82 -10.89
C LEU A 45 -16.07 -12.32 -10.54
N SER A 46 -17.12 -12.95 -11.04
CA SER A 46 -17.52 -14.33 -10.71
C SER A 46 -16.48 -15.42 -11.05
N ASN A 47 -15.41 -15.09 -11.76
CA ASN A 47 -14.32 -16.01 -12.04
C ASN A 47 -13.00 -15.23 -12.33
N PRO A 48 -12.18 -14.93 -11.31
CA PRO A 48 -10.92 -14.22 -11.53
C PRO A 48 -9.92 -15.10 -12.29
N SER A 49 -9.31 -14.56 -13.34
CA SER A 49 -8.25 -15.24 -14.09
C SER A 49 -6.95 -15.31 -13.27
N VAL A 50 -6.07 -16.24 -13.64
CA VAL A 50 -4.73 -16.35 -13.05
C VAL A 50 -3.97 -15.02 -13.15
N ASP A 51 -4.11 -14.29 -14.27
CA ASP A 51 -3.49 -12.98 -14.45
C ASP A 51 -3.97 -11.95 -13.43
N ILE A 52 -5.26 -11.95 -13.08
CA ILE A 52 -5.82 -11.05 -12.05
C ILE A 52 -5.22 -11.38 -10.68
N VAL A 53 -5.08 -12.66 -10.36
CA VAL A 53 -4.47 -13.11 -9.09
C VAL A 53 -2.99 -12.74 -9.04
N CYS A 54 -2.22 -13.03 -10.10
CA CYS A 54 -0.81 -12.68 -10.20
C CYS A 54 -0.58 -11.17 -10.11
N LYS A 55 -1.42 -10.37 -10.79
CA LYS A 55 -1.40 -8.91 -10.68
C LYS A 55 -1.62 -8.46 -9.24
N GLY A 56 -2.61 -9.02 -8.55
CA GLY A 56 -2.88 -8.75 -7.15
C GLY A 56 -1.68 -8.96 -6.23
N LEU A 57 -1.05 -10.12 -6.37
CA LEU A 57 0.17 -10.44 -5.62
C LEU A 57 1.28 -9.42 -5.89
N SER A 58 1.45 -9.01 -7.15
CA SER A 58 2.42 -7.97 -7.51
C SER A 58 2.10 -6.60 -6.87
N GLU A 59 0.83 -6.20 -6.80
CA GLU A 59 0.44 -4.94 -6.15
C GLU A 59 0.66 -4.99 -4.62
N ILE A 60 0.39 -6.14 -3.98
CA ILE A 60 0.68 -6.37 -2.57
C ILE A 60 2.20 -6.33 -2.31
N THR A 61 3.02 -6.94 -3.18
CA THR A 61 4.48 -6.85 -3.09
C THR A 61 4.96 -5.40 -3.20
N GLY A 62 4.44 -4.63 -4.16
CA GLY A 62 4.76 -3.21 -4.28
C GLY A 62 4.37 -2.40 -3.03
N LEU A 63 3.27 -2.77 -2.37
CA LEU A 63 2.83 -2.12 -1.15
C LEU A 63 3.79 -2.42 0.01
N TYR A 64 4.20 -3.69 0.12
CA TYR A 64 5.20 -4.11 1.10
C TYR A 64 6.54 -3.38 0.91
N GLU A 65 7.02 -3.20 -0.31
CA GLU A 65 8.24 -2.44 -0.59
C GLU A 65 8.14 -0.97 -0.15
N CYS A 66 6.99 -0.34 -0.38
CA CYS A 66 6.75 1.03 0.10
C CYS A 66 6.73 1.10 1.62
N PHE A 67 6.12 0.09 2.26
CA PHE A 67 6.04 0.00 3.71
C PHE A 67 7.42 -0.25 4.33
N ASP A 68 8.21 -1.16 3.78
CA ASP A 68 9.56 -1.46 4.25
C ASP A 68 10.49 -0.23 4.15
N GLU A 69 10.41 0.53 3.06
CA GLU A 69 11.12 1.81 2.91
C GLU A 69 10.70 2.84 3.97
N LEU A 70 9.39 2.94 4.24
CA LEU A 70 8.84 3.81 5.26
C LEU A 70 9.32 3.40 6.65
N VAL A 71 9.23 2.12 7.00
CA VAL A 71 9.69 1.58 8.28
C VAL A 71 11.16 1.90 8.49
N LYS A 72 12.01 1.64 7.49
CA LYS A 72 13.45 1.95 7.55
C LYS A 72 13.71 3.43 7.79
N THR A 73 13.06 4.30 7.03
CA THR A 73 13.20 5.75 7.15
C THR A 73 12.74 6.25 8.53
N SER A 74 11.59 5.75 8.97
CA SER A 74 11.03 6.10 10.28
C SER A 74 11.89 5.60 11.43
N LEU A 75 12.45 4.39 11.34
CA LEU A 75 13.31 3.82 12.39
C LEU A 75 14.59 4.65 12.58
N LEU A 76 15.18 5.15 11.49
CA LEU A 76 16.32 6.07 11.54
C LEU A 76 15.99 7.38 12.28
N HIS A 77 14.82 7.95 12.00
CA HIS A 77 14.37 9.19 12.65
C HIS A 77 14.02 8.97 14.13
N ILE A 78 13.34 7.86 14.43
CA ILE A 78 12.91 7.45 15.77
C ILE A 78 14.11 7.19 16.69
N SER A 79 15.18 6.57 16.18
CA SER A 79 16.37 6.28 16.99
C SER A 79 17.06 7.54 17.52
N SER A 80 16.81 8.70 16.90
CA SER A 80 17.44 9.97 17.26
C SER A 80 16.58 10.83 18.19
N ASN A 81 15.34 10.44 18.47
CA ASN A 81 14.39 11.26 19.23
C ASN A 81 13.68 10.46 20.34
N SER A 82 13.90 10.83 21.60
CA SER A 82 13.35 10.15 22.79
C SER A 82 12.15 10.93 23.36
N SER A 83 11.10 11.10 22.57
CA SER A 83 9.86 11.79 23.02
C SER A 83 8.69 10.81 23.19
N ASN A 84 7.74 11.13 24.07
CA ASN A 84 6.50 10.34 24.23
C ASN A 84 5.71 10.20 22.93
N GLN A 85 5.80 11.17 22.01
CA GLN A 85 5.20 11.10 20.68
C GLN A 85 5.86 10.03 19.80
N THR A 86 7.17 9.82 20.00
CA THR A 86 7.94 8.79 19.29
C THR A 86 7.48 7.39 19.72
N GLN A 87 7.13 7.19 20.99
CA GLN A 87 6.62 5.89 21.46
C GLN A 87 5.26 5.55 20.81
N LYS A 88 4.30 6.49 20.80
CA LYS A 88 3.01 6.28 20.11
C LYS A 88 3.18 5.96 18.63
N TYR A 89 4.14 6.62 17.97
CA TYR A 89 4.43 6.34 16.57
C TYR A 89 5.04 4.95 16.36
N LYS A 90 5.93 4.49 17.25
CA LYS A 90 6.45 3.11 17.23
C LYS A 90 5.33 2.08 17.40
N ASP A 91 4.42 2.32 18.34
CA ASP A 91 3.31 1.39 18.60
C ASP A 91 2.40 1.28 17.37
N LEU A 92 2.07 2.41 16.72
CA LEU A 92 1.32 2.41 15.46
C LEU A 92 2.09 1.69 14.33
N LEU A 93 3.40 1.91 14.22
CA LEU A 93 4.23 1.27 13.20
C LEU A 93 4.26 -0.26 13.39
N LEU A 94 4.33 -0.73 14.64
CA LEU A 94 4.27 -2.15 14.98
C LEU A 94 2.90 -2.75 14.65
N ASP A 95 1.81 -2.06 14.98
CA ASP A 95 0.45 -2.49 14.65
C ASP A 95 0.26 -2.64 13.14
N ILE A 96 0.68 -1.64 12.37
CA ILE A 96 0.64 -1.70 10.90
C ILE A 96 1.54 -2.83 10.37
N SER A 97 2.72 -3.03 10.94
CA SER A 97 3.61 -4.13 10.56
C SER A 97 2.96 -5.51 10.77
N GLY A 98 2.23 -5.66 11.88
CA GLY A 98 1.45 -6.87 12.18
C GLY A 98 0.38 -7.12 11.11
N MET A 99 -0.41 -6.09 10.78
CA MET A 99 -1.42 -6.20 9.72
C MET A 99 -0.82 -6.62 8.36
N PHE A 100 0.35 -6.09 8.00
CA PHE A 100 1.05 -6.50 6.76
C PHE A 100 1.48 -7.96 6.78
N LEU A 101 1.98 -8.45 7.92
CA LEU A 101 2.37 -9.85 8.08
C LEU A 101 1.16 -10.78 7.96
N ASP A 102 0.03 -10.42 8.55
CA ASP A 102 -1.21 -11.20 8.46
C ASP A 102 -1.70 -11.31 7.01
N ILE A 103 -1.68 -10.20 6.26
CA ILE A 103 -2.02 -10.19 4.83
C ILE A 103 -1.09 -11.13 4.05
N CYS A 104 0.22 -11.05 4.29
CA CYS A 104 1.20 -11.91 3.62
C CYS A 104 1.03 -13.39 3.98
N SER A 105 0.73 -13.70 5.24
CA SER A 105 0.46 -15.06 5.71
C SER A 105 -0.75 -15.64 5.00
N ASN A 106 -1.86 -14.90 4.96
CA ASN A 106 -3.08 -15.31 4.26
C ASN A 106 -2.83 -15.55 2.77
N ALA A 107 -2.05 -14.67 2.12
CA ALA A 107 -1.68 -14.85 0.71
C ALA A 107 -0.84 -16.13 0.49
N ALA A 108 0.09 -16.43 1.39
CA ALA A 108 0.92 -17.62 1.33
C ALA A 108 0.09 -18.91 1.56
N ASP A 109 -0.88 -18.88 2.47
CA ASP A 109 -1.79 -19.99 2.73
C ASP A 109 -2.67 -20.29 1.51
N VAL A 110 -3.26 -19.25 0.89
CA VAL A 110 -4.06 -19.39 -0.33
C VAL A 110 -3.22 -19.96 -1.49
N LEU A 111 -1.99 -19.50 -1.65
CA LEU A 111 -1.08 -20.04 -2.66
C LEU A 111 -0.73 -21.51 -2.40
N SER A 112 -0.50 -21.86 -1.13
CA SER A 112 -0.22 -23.23 -0.71
C SER A 112 -1.40 -24.16 -0.99
N GLN A 113 -2.62 -23.73 -0.67
CA GLN A 113 -3.84 -24.46 -1.00
C GLN A 113 -4.01 -24.65 -2.50
N THR A 114 -3.77 -23.60 -3.29
CA THR A 114 -3.86 -23.66 -4.76
C THR A 114 -2.87 -24.67 -5.33
N LYS A 115 -1.63 -24.68 -4.82
CA LYS A 115 -0.61 -25.66 -5.21
C LYS A 115 -1.04 -27.09 -4.88
N GLN A 116 -1.64 -27.32 -3.71
CA GLN A 116 -2.14 -28.64 -3.34
C GLN A 116 -3.27 -29.09 -4.27
N ASN A 117 -4.24 -28.22 -4.56
CA ASN A 117 -5.35 -28.52 -5.47
C ASN A 117 -4.86 -28.90 -6.88
N LEU A 118 -3.83 -28.21 -7.39
CA LEU A 118 -3.22 -28.56 -8.68
C LEU A 118 -2.56 -29.95 -8.63
N ARG A 119 -1.86 -30.28 -7.55
CA ARG A 119 -1.26 -31.61 -7.37
C ARG A 119 -2.31 -32.72 -7.32
N ASP A 120 -3.41 -32.49 -6.63
CA ASP A 120 -4.49 -33.46 -6.51
C ASP A 120 -5.15 -33.70 -7.88
N LEU A 121 -5.39 -32.63 -8.64
CA LEU A 121 -5.88 -32.71 -10.01
C LEU A 121 -4.94 -33.49 -10.94
N GLU A 122 -3.63 -33.21 -10.88
CA GLU A 122 -2.60 -33.96 -11.63
C GLU A 122 -2.63 -35.45 -11.29
N CYS A 123 -2.77 -35.79 -10.00
CA CYS A 123 -2.81 -37.17 -9.54
C CYS A 123 -4.07 -37.91 -10.02
N ASP A 124 -5.23 -37.25 -9.98
CA ASP A 124 -6.49 -37.81 -10.46
C ASP A 124 -6.48 -38.04 -11.97
N LEU A 125 -5.96 -37.10 -12.76
CA LEU A 125 -5.79 -37.27 -14.21
C LEU A 125 -4.90 -38.48 -14.53
N ARG A 126 -3.78 -38.63 -13.80
CA ARG A 126 -2.86 -39.77 -13.97
C ARG A 126 -3.47 -41.10 -13.52
N ARG A 127 -4.34 -41.10 -12.51
CA ARG A 127 -5.03 -42.31 -12.05
C ARG A 127 -6.05 -42.76 -13.09
N ASN A 128 -6.85 -41.84 -13.62
CA ASN A 128 -7.85 -42.13 -14.64
C ASN A 128 -7.23 -42.63 -15.95
N SER A 129 -6.07 -42.11 -16.36
CA SER A 129 -5.38 -42.60 -17.57
C SER A 129 -4.90 -44.05 -17.47
N ARG A 130 -4.76 -44.62 -16.26
CA ARG A 130 -4.35 -46.01 -16.04
C ARG A 130 -5.53 -47.00 -15.93
N CYS A 131 -6.74 -46.50 -15.76
CA CYS A 131 -7.96 -47.33 -15.66
C CYS A 131 -8.73 -47.44 -17.00
N SER A 132 -8.36 -46.65 -18.02
CA SER A 132 -8.96 -46.69 -19.36
C SER A 132 -8.10 -47.45 -20.40
N SER A 133 -7.17 -48.29 -19.96
CA SER A 133 -6.37 -49.22 -20.79
C SER A 133 -6.55 -50.64 -20.28
#